data_AF-A2Y6Q4-F1
#
_entry.id   AF-A2Y6Q4-F1
#
_cell.length_a   1.000
_cell.length_b   1.000
_cell.length_c   1.000
_cell.angle_alpha   90.00
_cell.angle_beta   90.00
_cell.angle_gamma   90.00
#
_symmetry.space_group_name_H-M   'P 1'
#
loop_
_entity.id
_entity.type
_entity.pdbx_description
1 polymer ?
#
loop_
_entity_poly.entity_id
_entity_poly.type
_entity_poly.pdbx_seq_one_letter_code
_entity_poly.pdbx_strand_id
1 'polypeptide(L)'
;MTTNTFVLFPSLGVGHLNPMVELAKHLRRRGLGVIIAVIDPPNNDAMSADAMARLAAANPSVTFRILPAPASPDPGAHHVKRNLDTLRLANPVLREFLRSLPAVDALLLDMFCVDALDVAAELAIPAYFFFPSPASVLAVFSHLPYYYRNAPSLREMDKAALIRFPGIPPIRNVDMLATVKDKESETTKIRLYQFKRMMEGKGVLVNSFDWLEPKALKALAAGVCVPDMPKPRVYLIGPLVDAGKKIGSGAERHACLPWLDAQPRRSVVFLCFGSQGAFPAAQLKELAHGLESSGHRFLWTVRSPPEEQSTSPEPDLERLLPAGFLERTKGRGMVVKNWVPQAEVVQHEAVGAFVTHCGWNSTLEAIMSALPMICWPLYAEQAMNKVIMVEEMKIAVSLDGYEEGGLVKAEEVETKVRLVMETEEGRKLREKLVETRDMALNAVKDSGSSEVAFDKFMRDLEKSRLENGVRS
;
A
#
# COMPACT_ATOMS: atom_id res chain seq x y z
N MET A 1 -5.14 -28.15 23.01
CA MET A 1 -4.70 -26.77 23.30
C MET A 1 -5.61 -25.85 22.52
N THR A 2 -6.22 -24.85 23.16
CA THR A 2 -7.05 -23.86 22.47
C THR A 2 -6.18 -23.00 21.56
N THR A 3 -6.48 -22.97 20.27
CA THR A 3 -5.74 -22.14 19.32
C THR A 3 -6.07 -20.66 19.56
N ASN A 4 -5.05 -19.82 19.77
CA ASN A 4 -5.24 -18.37 19.87
C ASN A 4 -5.92 -17.84 18.58
N THR A 5 -7.01 -17.09 18.74
CA THR A 5 -7.83 -16.53 17.66
C THR A 5 -7.60 -15.02 17.53
N PHE A 6 -7.21 -14.60 16.33
CA PHE A 6 -7.01 -13.21 15.94
C PHE A 6 -8.18 -12.75 15.09
N VAL A 7 -8.68 -11.55 15.37
CA VAL A 7 -9.61 -10.86 14.47
C VAL A 7 -8.85 -9.74 13.79
N LEU A 8 -8.90 -9.70 12.45
CA LEU A 8 -8.33 -8.62 11.64
C LEU A 8 -9.48 -7.72 11.19
N PHE A 9 -9.31 -6.41 11.35
CA PHE A 9 -10.30 -5.41 10.97
C PHE A 9 -9.68 -4.46 9.92
N PRO A 10 -9.76 -4.81 8.62
CA PRO A 10 -9.28 -3.97 7.52
C PRO A 10 -10.13 -2.70 7.33
N SER A 11 -9.49 -1.66 6.81
CA SER A 11 -10.18 -0.50 6.22
C SER A 11 -10.79 -0.84 4.87
N LEU A 12 -11.60 0.08 4.34
CA LEU A 12 -12.22 -0.02 3.04
C LEU A 12 -11.16 0.00 1.91
N GLY A 13 -11.38 -0.82 0.89
CA GLY A 13 -10.57 -0.87 -0.33
C GLY A 13 -9.53 -2.00 -0.37
N VAL A 14 -9.30 -2.52 -1.57
CA VAL A 14 -8.40 -3.67 -1.81
C VAL A 14 -6.95 -3.41 -1.42
N GLY A 15 -6.51 -2.15 -1.41
CA GLY A 15 -5.17 -1.75 -0.95
C GLY A 15 -4.92 -2.06 0.53
N HIS A 16 -5.98 -2.12 1.35
CA HIS A 16 -5.92 -2.49 2.76
C HIS A 16 -6.25 -3.97 2.98
N LEU A 17 -7.20 -4.49 2.21
CA LEU A 17 -7.64 -5.88 2.36
C LEU A 17 -6.58 -6.91 1.91
N ASN A 18 -5.89 -6.67 0.78
CA ASN A 18 -4.85 -7.57 0.29
C ASN A 18 -3.73 -7.83 1.32
N PRO A 19 -3.07 -6.81 1.89
CA PRO A 19 -2.01 -7.05 2.88
C PRO A 19 -2.55 -7.64 4.19
N MET A 20 -3.82 -7.37 4.55
CA MET A 20 -4.49 -8.05 5.68
C MET A 20 -4.71 -9.55 5.41
N VAL A 21 -5.01 -9.95 4.17
CA VAL A 21 -5.04 -11.36 3.77
C VAL A 21 -3.67 -12.02 3.88
N GLU A 22 -2.60 -11.33 3.48
CA GLU A 22 -1.24 -11.86 3.63
C GLU A 22 -0.83 -11.99 5.10
N LEU A 23 -1.23 -11.05 5.96
CA LEU A 23 -1.07 -11.18 7.41
C LEU A 23 -1.87 -12.36 7.96
N ALA A 24 -3.12 -12.55 7.53
CA ALA A 24 -3.93 -13.70 7.92
C ALA A 24 -3.30 -15.04 7.51
N LYS A 25 -2.74 -15.12 6.30
CA LYS A 25 -1.99 -16.31 5.84
C LYS A 25 -0.76 -16.54 6.70
N HIS A 26 -0.01 -15.50 7.05
CA HIS A 26 1.15 -15.61 7.92
C HIS A 26 0.76 -16.13 9.31
N LEU A 27 -0.26 -15.55 9.95
CA LEU A 27 -0.80 -16.02 11.23
C LEU A 27 -1.24 -17.49 11.18
N ARG A 28 -1.91 -17.91 10.11
CA ARG A 28 -2.33 -19.32 9.94
C ARG A 28 -1.16 -20.28 9.73
N ARG A 29 -0.09 -19.87 9.06
CA ARG A 29 1.15 -20.67 8.97
C ARG A 29 1.80 -20.88 10.34
N ARG A 30 1.60 -19.95 11.27
CA ARG A 30 2.01 -20.06 12.69
C ARG A 30 1.05 -20.91 13.54
N GLY A 31 0.04 -21.53 12.93
CA GLY A 31 -0.96 -22.36 13.62
C GLY A 31 -2.02 -21.58 14.40
N LEU A 32 -2.20 -20.28 14.11
CA LEU A 32 -3.14 -19.41 14.81
C LEU A 32 -4.50 -19.37 14.09
N GLY A 33 -5.57 -19.19 14.88
CA GLY A 33 -6.93 -18.98 14.38
C GLY A 33 -7.06 -17.54 13.87
N VAL A 34 -7.71 -17.34 12.72
CA VAL A 34 -7.83 -16.02 12.11
C VAL A 34 -9.19 -15.82 11.48
N ILE A 35 -9.82 -14.68 11.77
CA ILE A 35 -11.02 -14.19 11.10
C ILE A 35 -10.75 -12.77 10.60
N ILE A 36 -11.02 -12.51 9.32
CA ILE A 36 -11.02 -11.14 8.79
C ILE A 36 -12.46 -10.62 8.82
N ALA A 37 -12.71 -9.61 9.65
CA ALA A 37 -14.00 -8.94 9.75
C ALA A 37 -14.03 -7.72 8.81
N VAL A 38 -14.68 -7.85 7.66
CA VAL A 38 -14.70 -6.81 6.61
C VAL A 38 -16.05 -6.10 6.65
N ILE A 39 -16.04 -4.76 6.59
CA ILE A 39 -17.27 -4.00 6.38
C ILE A 39 -17.75 -4.20 4.94
N ASP A 40 -19.02 -4.53 4.78
CA ASP A 40 -19.68 -4.58 3.48
C ASP A 40 -19.51 -3.23 2.77
N PRO A 41 -19.14 -3.16 1.47
CA PRO A 41 -18.84 -1.88 0.85
C PRO A 41 -20.04 -0.94 0.91
N PRO A 42 -19.88 0.28 1.44
CA PRO A 42 -21.00 1.20 1.61
C PRO A 42 -21.59 1.59 0.26
N ASN A 43 -22.86 2.04 0.28
CA ASN A 43 -23.59 2.48 -0.91
C ASN A 43 -23.78 1.41 -2.01
N ASN A 44 -23.72 0.13 -1.66
CA ASN A 44 -23.83 -1.00 -2.61
C ASN A 44 -22.80 -0.90 -3.75
N ASP A 45 -21.56 -0.52 -3.44
CA ASP A 45 -20.47 -0.49 -4.40
C ASP A 45 -20.15 -1.92 -4.90
N ALA A 46 -20.78 -2.28 -6.03
CA ALA A 46 -20.66 -3.60 -6.64
C ALA A 46 -19.23 -3.93 -7.06
N MET A 47 -18.41 -2.93 -7.44
CA MET A 47 -17.02 -3.17 -7.83
C MET A 47 -16.18 -3.59 -6.63
N SER A 48 -16.33 -2.88 -5.51
CA SER A 48 -15.65 -3.25 -4.26
C SER A 48 -16.16 -4.58 -3.72
N ALA A 49 -17.46 -4.87 -3.83
CA ALA A 49 -18.06 -6.12 -3.38
C ALA A 49 -17.56 -7.32 -4.19
N ASP A 50 -17.53 -7.20 -5.52
CA ASP A 50 -16.99 -8.22 -6.43
C ASP A 50 -15.48 -8.45 -6.18
N ALA A 51 -14.70 -7.39 -6.03
CA ALA A 51 -13.28 -7.50 -5.70
C ALA A 51 -13.04 -8.23 -4.36
N MET A 52 -13.86 -7.93 -3.34
CA MET A 52 -13.81 -8.64 -2.06
C MET A 52 -14.18 -10.12 -2.21
N ALA A 53 -15.26 -10.43 -2.95
CA ALA A 53 -15.71 -11.80 -3.17
C ALA A 53 -14.67 -12.63 -3.91
N ARG A 54 -14.03 -12.06 -4.95
CA ARG A 54 -12.91 -12.71 -5.67
C ARG A 54 -11.73 -12.98 -4.75
N LEU A 55 -11.38 -12.02 -3.90
CA LEU A 55 -10.29 -12.19 -2.94
C LEU A 55 -10.61 -13.29 -1.91
N ALA A 56 -11.84 -13.34 -1.40
CA ALA A 56 -12.26 -14.40 -0.49
C ALA A 56 -12.22 -15.78 -1.17
N ALA A 57 -12.73 -15.88 -2.41
CA ALA A 57 -12.71 -17.12 -3.19
C ALA A 57 -11.28 -17.61 -3.50
N ALA A 58 -10.34 -16.68 -3.77
CA ALA A 58 -8.93 -17.00 -3.99
C ALA A 58 -8.22 -17.46 -2.70
N ASN A 59 -8.83 -17.23 -1.52
CA ASN A 59 -8.22 -17.50 -0.22
C ASN A 59 -9.15 -18.36 0.66
N PRO A 60 -9.56 -19.57 0.22
CA PRO A 60 -10.57 -20.40 0.90
C PRO A 60 -10.13 -20.86 2.30
N SER A 61 -8.85 -20.72 2.59
CA SER A 61 -8.28 -21.08 3.87
C SER A 61 -8.43 -19.97 4.92
N VAL A 62 -8.73 -18.73 4.53
CA VAL A 62 -8.97 -17.60 5.42
C VAL A 62 -10.48 -17.42 5.62
N THR A 63 -10.92 -17.24 6.87
CA THR A 63 -12.33 -16.97 7.17
C THR A 63 -12.62 -15.49 7.02
N PHE A 64 -13.57 -15.14 6.17
CA PHE A 64 -14.08 -13.77 6.03
C PHE A 64 -15.45 -13.65 6.70
N ARG A 65 -15.61 -12.62 7.52
CA ARG A 65 -16.89 -12.23 8.10
C ARG A 65 -17.28 -10.87 7.53
N ILE A 66 -18.36 -10.84 6.75
CA ILE A 66 -18.94 -9.59 6.27
C ILE A 66 -19.79 -8.99 7.39
N LEU A 67 -19.49 -7.75 7.74
CA LEU A 67 -20.21 -6.95 8.71
C LEU A 67 -21.07 -5.91 7.97
N PRO A 68 -22.35 -5.72 8.35
CA PRO A 68 -23.21 -4.71 7.74
C PRO A 68 -22.57 -3.32 7.70
N ALA A 69 -22.65 -2.67 6.54
CA ALA A 69 -22.24 -1.27 6.40
C ALA A 69 -23.17 -0.36 7.23
N PRO A 70 -22.63 0.64 7.94
CA PRO A 70 -23.47 1.67 8.54
C PRO A 70 -24.08 2.56 7.45
N ALA A 71 -25.05 3.40 7.82
CA ALA A 71 -25.57 4.43 6.93
C ALA A 71 -24.41 5.31 6.41
N SER A 72 -24.41 5.60 5.10
CA SER A 72 -23.31 6.32 4.47
C SER A 72 -23.11 7.68 5.13
N PRO A 73 -21.86 8.02 5.54
CA PRO A 73 -21.56 9.34 6.05
C PRO A 73 -21.71 10.41 4.95
N ASP A 74 -21.75 11.67 5.39
CA ASP A 74 -21.90 12.89 4.55
C ASP A 74 -21.17 12.76 3.19
N PRO A 75 -21.88 12.65 2.06
CA PRO A 75 -21.28 12.52 0.73
C PRO A 75 -20.41 13.71 0.32
N GLY A 76 -20.63 14.89 0.90
CA GLY A 76 -19.85 16.10 0.63
C GLY A 76 -18.50 16.14 1.36
N ALA A 77 -18.30 15.29 2.37
CA ALA A 77 -17.05 15.24 3.11
C ALA A 77 -15.90 14.64 2.28
N HIS A 78 -14.69 15.08 2.58
CA HIS A 78 -13.48 14.52 1.97
C HIS A 78 -13.43 12.99 2.17
N HIS A 79 -13.04 12.23 1.14
CA HIS A 79 -13.12 10.77 1.13
C HIS A 79 -12.41 10.10 2.32
N VAL A 80 -11.27 10.62 2.78
CA VAL A 80 -10.59 10.09 3.98
C VAL A 80 -11.45 10.25 5.24
N LYS A 81 -12.09 11.40 5.41
CA LYS A 81 -13.00 11.63 6.54
C LYS A 81 -14.19 10.66 6.46
N ARG A 82 -14.79 10.51 5.28
CA ARG A 82 -15.88 9.54 5.05
C ARG A 82 -15.47 8.11 5.39
N ASN A 83 -14.26 7.69 5.00
CA ASN A 83 -13.75 6.37 5.34
C ASN A 83 -13.60 6.18 6.86
N LEU A 84 -12.98 7.15 7.55
CA LEU A 84 -12.84 7.12 9.01
C LEU A 84 -14.21 7.09 9.72
N ASP A 85 -15.14 7.94 9.28
CA ASP A 85 -16.50 7.98 9.83
C ASP A 85 -17.25 6.68 9.59
N THR A 86 -17.12 6.07 8.41
CA THR A 86 -17.75 4.77 8.12
C THR A 86 -17.22 3.69 9.06
N LEU A 87 -15.90 3.60 9.24
CA LEU A 87 -15.29 2.61 10.14
C LEU A 87 -15.70 2.85 11.59
N ARG A 88 -15.70 4.12 12.04
CA ARG A 88 -16.17 4.52 13.38
C ARG A 88 -17.64 4.16 13.60
N LEU A 89 -18.51 4.42 12.63
CA LEU A 89 -19.94 4.09 12.71
C LEU A 89 -20.21 2.58 12.63
N ALA A 90 -19.28 1.79 12.09
CA ALA A 90 -19.36 0.34 12.08
C ALA A 90 -18.92 -0.31 13.41
N ASN A 91 -18.30 0.44 14.32
CA ASN A 91 -17.82 -0.09 15.60
C ASN A 91 -18.88 -0.80 16.46
N PRO A 92 -20.17 -0.36 16.54
CA PRO A 92 -21.19 -1.11 17.25
C PRO A 92 -21.40 -2.52 16.67
N VAL A 93 -21.35 -2.68 15.35
CA VAL A 93 -21.48 -3.97 14.68
C VAL A 93 -20.23 -4.83 14.92
N LEU A 94 -19.04 -4.24 14.87
CA LEU A 94 -17.79 -4.91 15.24
C LEU A 94 -17.84 -5.42 16.69
N ARG A 95 -18.32 -4.59 17.62
CA ARG A 95 -18.46 -4.95 19.04
C ARG A 95 -19.34 -6.17 19.23
N GLU A 96 -20.53 -6.18 18.63
CA GLU A 96 -21.45 -7.31 18.74
C GLU A 96 -20.89 -8.58 18.09
N PHE A 97 -20.18 -8.43 16.96
CA PHE A 97 -19.47 -9.55 16.36
C PHE A 97 -18.39 -10.12 17.29
N LEU A 98 -17.55 -9.28 17.90
CA LEU A 98 -16.52 -9.71 18.83
C LEU A 98 -17.12 -10.41 20.07
N ARG A 99 -18.25 -9.93 20.60
CA ARG A 99 -18.99 -10.57 21.70
C ARG A 99 -19.57 -11.94 21.33
N SER A 100 -19.91 -12.14 20.05
CA SER A 100 -20.45 -13.41 19.57
C SER A 100 -19.40 -14.53 19.45
N LEU A 101 -18.11 -14.18 19.47
CA LEU A 101 -17.02 -15.16 19.38
C LEU A 101 -16.71 -15.75 20.76
N PRO A 102 -16.35 -17.05 20.83
CA PRO A 102 -16.05 -17.70 22.11
C PRO A 102 -14.80 -17.15 22.81
N ALA A 103 -13.81 -16.70 22.03
CA ALA A 103 -12.60 -16.04 22.51
C ALA A 103 -11.96 -15.22 21.39
N VAL A 104 -11.34 -14.10 21.76
CA VAL A 104 -10.50 -13.27 20.88
C VAL A 104 -9.23 -12.90 21.64
N ASP A 105 -8.09 -13.37 21.15
CA ASP A 105 -6.79 -13.18 21.81
C ASP A 105 -6.15 -11.84 21.46
N ALA A 106 -6.41 -11.32 20.26
CA ALA A 106 -6.02 -9.98 19.84
C ALA A 106 -6.87 -9.47 18.68
N LEU A 107 -7.01 -8.14 18.62
CA LEU A 107 -7.60 -7.40 17.50
C LEU A 107 -6.48 -6.71 16.72
N LEU A 108 -6.37 -7.00 15.42
CA LEU A 108 -5.42 -6.39 14.50
C LEU A 108 -6.14 -5.38 13.60
N LEU A 109 -5.94 -4.10 13.89
CA LEU A 109 -6.63 -2.97 13.27
C LEU A 109 -5.83 -2.43 12.08
N ASP A 110 -6.49 -2.11 10.97
CA ASP A 110 -5.86 -1.28 9.94
C ASP A 110 -5.57 0.15 10.44
N MET A 111 -4.62 0.84 9.82
CA MET A 111 -4.24 2.22 10.11
C MET A 111 -5.39 3.25 10.12
N PHE A 112 -6.52 2.99 9.46
CA PHE A 112 -7.73 3.85 9.51
C PHE A 112 -8.75 3.42 10.56
N CYS A 113 -8.63 2.23 11.14
CA CYS A 113 -9.60 1.70 12.11
C CYS A 113 -9.33 2.16 13.56
N VAL A 114 -8.88 3.41 13.73
CA VAL A 114 -8.33 3.89 15.00
C VAL A 114 -9.34 3.95 16.15
N ASP A 115 -10.60 4.23 15.84
CA ASP A 115 -11.67 4.31 16.86
C ASP A 115 -12.09 2.92 17.37
N ALA A 116 -11.75 1.83 16.65
CA ALA A 116 -12.00 0.47 17.12
C ALA A 116 -11.12 0.09 18.33
N LEU A 117 -10.13 0.93 18.68
CA LEU A 117 -9.42 0.82 19.97
C LEU A 117 -10.37 0.91 21.16
N ASP A 118 -11.41 1.74 21.09
CA ASP A 118 -12.35 1.90 22.19
C ASP A 118 -13.23 0.65 22.35
N VAL A 119 -13.58 -0.02 21.24
CA VAL A 119 -14.25 -1.34 21.26
C VAL A 119 -13.36 -2.39 21.90
N ALA A 120 -12.08 -2.43 21.54
CA ALA A 120 -11.13 -3.37 22.11
C ALA A 120 -10.94 -3.13 23.62
N ALA A 121 -10.86 -1.88 24.06
CA ALA A 121 -10.77 -1.52 25.46
C ALA A 121 -12.02 -1.93 26.25
N GLU A 122 -13.22 -1.69 25.72
CA GLU A 122 -14.49 -2.09 26.33
C GLU A 122 -14.58 -3.61 26.54
N LEU A 123 -14.08 -4.39 25.58
CA LEU A 123 -14.09 -5.85 25.63
C LEU A 123 -12.83 -6.45 26.28
N ALA A 124 -11.92 -5.61 26.78
CA ALA A 124 -10.62 -6.01 27.33
C ALA A 124 -9.76 -6.87 26.37
N ILE A 125 -9.88 -6.64 25.05
CA ILE A 125 -9.11 -7.33 24.00
C ILE A 125 -7.84 -6.52 23.71
N PRO A 126 -6.64 -7.13 23.69
CA PRO A 126 -5.43 -6.45 23.23
C PRO A 126 -5.54 -6.03 21.76
N ALA A 127 -5.41 -4.72 21.49
CA ALA A 127 -5.45 -4.19 20.12
C ALA A 127 -4.08 -3.70 19.66
N TYR A 128 -3.73 -4.09 18.44
CA TYR A 128 -2.52 -3.67 17.72
C TYR A 128 -2.92 -3.16 16.35
N PHE A 129 -2.08 -2.31 15.76
CA PHE A 129 -2.28 -1.88 14.37
C PHE A 129 -1.42 -2.69 13.41
N PHE A 130 -1.95 -2.97 12.23
CA PHE A 130 -1.19 -3.33 11.06
C PHE A 130 -1.09 -2.10 10.14
N PHE A 131 0.14 -1.72 9.81
CA PHE A 131 0.47 -0.56 9.00
C PHE A 131 1.03 -1.04 7.66
N PRO A 132 0.20 -1.11 6.59
CA PRO A 132 0.60 -1.62 5.27
C PRO A 132 1.35 -0.57 4.43
N SER A 133 2.16 0.27 5.07
CA SER A 133 3.00 1.33 4.47
C SER A 133 4.41 1.28 5.11
N PRO A 134 5.42 2.01 4.60
CA PRO A 134 6.80 1.91 5.10
C PRO A 134 6.97 2.41 6.54
N ALA A 135 7.97 1.90 7.25
CA ALA A 135 8.33 2.36 8.61
C ALA A 135 8.73 3.84 8.64
N SER A 136 9.38 4.33 7.58
CA SER A 136 9.70 5.75 7.39
C SER A 136 8.45 6.63 7.32
N VAL A 137 7.38 6.18 6.66
CA VAL A 137 6.10 6.90 6.65
C VAL A 137 5.42 6.84 8.01
N LEU A 138 5.51 5.72 8.74
CA LEU A 138 5.03 5.65 10.12
C LEU A 138 5.76 6.68 11.01
N ALA A 139 7.07 6.87 10.83
CA ALA A 139 7.86 7.88 11.53
C ALA A 139 7.36 9.31 11.21
N VAL A 140 7.03 9.63 9.95
CA VAL A 140 6.41 10.91 9.57
C VAL A 140 5.06 11.07 10.25
N PHE A 141 4.16 10.10 10.07
CA PHE A 141 2.78 10.18 10.54
C PHE A 141 2.72 10.35 12.04
N SER A 142 3.45 9.53 12.79
CA SER A 142 3.50 9.62 14.25
C SER A 142 4.08 10.95 14.76
N HIS A 143 4.96 11.59 14.00
CA HIS A 143 5.57 12.88 14.37
C HIS A 143 4.76 14.11 13.96
N LEU A 144 3.92 14.03 12.91
CA LEU A 144 3.14 15.15 12.40
C LEU A 144 2.29 15.89 13.45
N PRO A 145 1.60 15.22 14.41
CA PRO A 145 0.86 15.89 15.48
C PRO A 145 1.74 16.80 16.35
N TYR A 146 3.02 16.49 16.48
CA TYR A 146 3.99 17.27 17.27
C TYR A 146 4.61 18.38 16.44
N TYR A 147 4.92 18.11 15.18
CA TYR A 147 5.37 19.10 14.20
C TYR A 147 4.41 20.30 14.16
N TYR A 148 3.11 20.03 14.04
CA TYR A 148 2.09 21.07 13.90
C TYR A 148 1.81 21.91 15.15
N ARG A 149 2.40 21.61 16.30
CA ARG A 149 2.26 22.47 17.48
C ARG A 149 2.93 23.82 17.27
N ASN A 150 4.09 23.81 16.63
CA ASN A 150 4.94 24.99 16.47
C ASN A 150 5.14 25.39 15.01
N ALA A 151 4.83 24.50 14.05
CA ALA A 151 4.96 24.79 12.63
C ALA A 151 3.73 25.54 12.07
N PRO A 152 3.95 26.41 11.06
CA PRO A 152 2.85 26.96 10.26
C PRO A 152 2.23 25.87 9.37
N SER A 153 1.15 26.22 8.68
CA SER A 153 0.48 25.31 7.76
C SER A 153 1.41 24.97 6.59
N LEU A 154 1.50 23.70 6.18
CA LEU A 154 2.32 23.33 5.02
C LEU A 154 1.81 24.01 3.73
N ARG A 155 0.53 24.35 3.64
CA ARG A 155 -0.04 25.11 2.51
C ARG A 155 0.55 26.52 2.37
N GLU A 156 1.08 27.08 3.46
CA GLU A 156 1.66 28.43 3.52
C GLU A 156 3.16 28.44 3.22
N MET A 157 3.78 27.25 3.11
CA MET A 157 5.20 27.10 2.82
C MET A 157 5.45 26.95 1.33
N ASP A 158 6.64 27.36 0.89
CA ASP A 158 7.11 27.11 -0.47
C ASP A 158 7.11 25.61 -0.80
N LYS A 159 6.86 25.26 -2.06
CA LYS A 159 6.77 23.87 -2.54
C LYS A 159 8.09 23.11 -2.41
N ALA A 160 9.21 23.81 -2.59
CA ALA A 160 10.55 23.26 -2.45
C ALA A 160 11.06 23.28 -1.00
N ALA A 161 10.31 23.85 -0.06
CA ALA A 161 10.70 23.86 1.35
C ALA A 161 10.92 22.42 1.87
N LEU A 162 12.05 22.19 2.52
CA LEU A 162 12.42 20.86 3.03
C LEU A 162 11.90 20.67 4.47
N ILE A 163 10.98 19.73 4.63
CA ILE A 163 10.41 19.34 5.91
C ILE A 163 11.22 18.18 6.49
N ARG A 164 11.65 18.31 7.75
CA ARG A 164 12.53 17.35 8.41
C ARG A 164 11.77 16.55 9.45
N PHE A 165 11.89 15.23 9.37
CA PHE A 165 11.35 14.29 10.35
C PHE A 165 12.46 13.36 10.87
N PRO A 166 12.32 12.80 12.08
CA PRO A 166 13.30 11.87 12.61
C PRO A 166 13.43 10.60 11.75
N GLY A 167 14.68 10.19 11.46
CA GLY A 167 14.97 8.89 10.86
C GLY A 167 14.74 8.76 9.35
N ILE A 168 14.52 9.86 8.64
CA ILE A 168 14.27 9.85 7.19
C ILE A 168 14.96 11.03 6.47
N PRO A 169 15.14 10.99 5.13
CA PRO A 169 15.57 12.14 4.33
C PRO A 169 14.57 13.31 4.43
N PRO A 170 15.03 14.57 4.28
CA PRO A 170 14.12 15.71 4.20
C PRO A 170 13.14 15.56 3.03
N ILE A 171 11.87 15.85 3.27
CA ILE A 171 10.81 15.73 2.27
C ILE A 171 10.47 17.13 1.76
N ARG A 172 10.49 17.35 0.44
CA ARG A 172 9.98 18.61 -0.13
C ARG A 172 8.52 18.77 0.22
N ASN A 173 8.08 19.99 0.51
CA ASN A 173 6.69 20.25 0.84
C ASN A 173 5.75 19.66 -0.23
N VAL A 174 6.03 19.83 -1.52
CA VAL A 174 5.23 19.24 -2.62
C VAL A 174 5.03 17.71 -2.52
N ASP A 175 5.97 16.99 -1.90
CA ASP A 175 5.90 15.54 -1.69
C ASP A 175 5.17 15.12 -0.38
N MET A 176 4.74 16.09 0.44
CA MET A 176 3.94 15.84 1.64
C MET A 176 2.48 15.52 1.30
N LEU A 177 1.83 14.70 2.15
CA LEU A 177 0.42 14.32 1.98
C LEU A 177 -0.50 15.53 1.75
N ALA A 178 -1.29 15.48 0.68
CA ALA A 178 -2.31 16.50 0.40
C ALA A 178 -3.27 16.70 1.59
N THR A 179 -3.64 15.61 2.26
CA THR A 179 -4.59 15.60 3.40
C THR A 179 -4.04 16.22 4.68
N VAL A 180 -2.78 16.62 4.71
CA VAL A 180 -2.19 17.30 5.86
C VAL A 180 -1.66 18.69 5.50
N LYS A 181 -1.91 19.20 4.29
CA LYS A 181 -1.37 20.49 3.84
C LYS A 181 -1.92 21.67 4.62
N ASP A 182 -3.23 21.68 4.82
CA ASP A 182 -3.93 22.76 5.49
C ASP A 182 -4.18 22.43 6.95
N LYS A 183 -3.32 22.94 7.84
CA LYS A 183 -3.42 22.78 9.30
C LYS A 183 -4.81 23.05 9.86
N GLU A 184 -5.54 24.02 9.31
CA GLU A 184 -6.85 24.43 9.82
C GLU A 184 -8.01 23.63 9.24
N SER A 185 -7.80 22.94 8.12
CA SER A 185 -8.83 22.09 7.51
C SER A 185 -9.24 20.95 8.43
N GLU A 186 -10.52 20.57 8.34
CA GLU A 186 -11.06 19.41 9.04
C GLU A 186 -10.32 18.13 8.65
N THR A 187 -9.95 17.98 7.37
CA THR A 187 -9.18 16.84 6.86
C THR A 187 -7.83 16.70 7.55
N THR A 188 -7.09 17.80 7.78
CA THR A 188 -5.82 17.71 8.52
C THR A 188 -6.07 17.39 9.98
N LYS A 189 -7.04 18.03 10.62
CA LYS A 189 -7.38 17.78 12.03
C LYS A 189 -7.71 16.31 12.28
N ILE A 190 -8.52 15.69 11.43
CA ILE A 190 -8.86 14.26 11.55
C ILE A 190 -7.68 13.34 11.24
N ARG A 191 -6.77 13.72 10.32
CA ARG A 191 -5.53 12.96 10.07
C ARG A 191 -4.57 13.01 11.26
N LEU A 192 -4.39 14.18 11.87
CA LEU A 192 -3.55 14.31 13.06
C LEU A 192 -4.13 13.52 14.24
N TYR A 193 -5.45 13.52 14.41
CA TYR A 193 -6.15 12.65 15.35
C TYR A 193 -5.83 11.18 15.06
N GLN A 194 -6.04 10.72 13.82
CA GLN A 194 -5.77 9.34 13.41
C GLN A 194 -4.32 8.92 13.72
N PHE A 195 -3.34 9.74 13.32
CA PHE A 195 -1.92 9.41 13.52
C PHE A 195 -1.55 9.30 14.99
N LYS A 196 -2.08 10.20 15.83
CA LYS A 196 -1.88 10.14 17.27
C LYS A 196 -2.52 8.88 17.86
N ARG A 197 -3.78 8.62 17.52
CA ARG A 197 -4.53 7.48 18.06
C ARG A 197 -3.95 6.12 17.71
N MET A 198 -3.38 5.98 16.51
CA MET A 198 -2.68 4.76 16.12
C MET A 198 -1.56 4.37 17.09
N MET A 199 -0.88 5.36 17.68
CA MET A 199 0.22 5.13 18.63
C MET A 199 -0.25 4.82 20.05
N GLU A 200 -1.56 4.88 20.33
CA GLU A 200 -2.16 4.49 21.61
C GLU A 200 -2.44 2.97 21.69
N GLY A 201 -2.36 2.25 20.57
CA GLY A 201 -2.44 0.78 20.54
C GLY A 201 -1.27 0.11 21.26
N LYS A 202 -1.40 -1.19 21.55
CA LYS A 202 -0.36 -1.97 22.24
C LYS A 202 0.94 -2.11 21.42
N GLY A 203 0.85 -1.92 20.11
CA GLY A 203 1.97 -1.86 19.18
C GLY A 203 1.52 -1.78 17.73
N VAL A 204 2.49 -1.61 16.84
CA VAL A 204 2.26 -1.50 15.39
C VAL A 204 3.12 -2.50 14.64
N LEU A 205 2.46 -3.39 13.90
CA LEU A 205 3.06 -4.32 12.96
C LEU A 205 3.15 -3.60 11.62
N VAL A 206 4.36 -3.46 11.07
CA VAL A 206 4.63 -2.70 9.86
C VAL A 206 5.01 -3.68 8.75
N ASN A 207 4.41 -3.51 7.57
CA ASN A 207 4.74 -4.31 6.41
C ASN A 207 6.07 -3.83 5.77
N SER A 208 7.16 -4.00 6.49
CA SER A 208 8.53 -3.67 6.07
C SER A 208 9.52 -4.56 6.85
N PHE A 209 10.82 -4.45 6.57
CA PHE A 209 11.87 -5.22 7.24
C PHE A 209 13.07 -4.33 7.61
N ASP A 210 13.81 -4.76 8.63
CA ASP A 210 14.85 -3.97 9.30
C ASP A 210 15.96 -3.46 8.38
N TRP A 211 16.45 -4.30 7.46
CA TRP A 211 17.50 -3.92 6.51
C TRP A 211 17.04 -2.86 5.52
N LEU A 212 15.76 -2.84 5.15
CA LEU A 212 15.21 -1.90 4.19
C LEU A 212 15.14 -0.48 4.75
N GLU A 213 14.78 -0.34 6.03
CA GLU A 213 14.50 0.95 6.67
C GLU A 213 15.18 1.13 8.05
N PRO A 214 16.51 0.95 8.15
CA PRO A 214 17.21 0.90 9.44
C PRO A 214 17.17 2.24 10.18
N LYS A 215 17.17 3.38 9.47
CA LYS A 215 17.13 4.72 10.10
C LYS A 215 15.76 5.00 10.71
N ALA A 216 14.69 4.70 9.98
CA ALA A 216 13.33 4.87 10.46
C ALA A 216 13.05 3.94 11.65
N LEU A 217 13.48 2.67 11.56
CA LEU A 217 13.39 1.72 12.67
C LEU A 217 14.12 2.26 13.91
N LYS A 218 15.34 2.78 13.76
CA LYS A 218 16.10 3.36 14.87
C LYS A 218 15.39 4.57 15.49
N ALA A 219 14.80 5.45 14.68
CA ALA A 219 14.07 6.63 15.19
C ALA A 219 12.79 6.23 15.95
N LEU A 220 11.99 5.32 15.39
CA LEU A 220 10.80 4.78 16.06
C LEU A 220 11.19 4.07 17.37
N ALA A 221 12.24 3.25 17.34
CA ALA A 221 12.77 2.58 18.51
C ALA A 221 13.44 3.55 19.50
N ALA A 222 13.81 4.76 19.13
CA ALA A 222 14.30 5.76 20.08
C ALA A 222 13.15 6.55 20.73
N GLY A 223 11.91 6.41 20.24
CA GLY A 223 10.76 7.19 20.69
C GLY A 223 10.76 8.65 20.23
N VAL A 224 11.76 9.07 19.42
CA VAL A 224 11.91 10.47 19.00
C VAL A 224 10.80 10.94 18.06
N CYS A 225 10.07 10.01 17.43
CA CYS A 225 8.92 10.33 16.60
C CYS A 225 7.71 10.76 17.44
N VAL A 226 7.60 10.34 18.70
CA VAL A 226 6.45 10.60 19.59
C VAL A 226 6.88 11.18 20.95
N PRO A 227 7.39 12.42 21.00
CA PRO A 227 8.11 12.95 22.17
C PRO A 227 7.32 12.98 23.49
N ASP A 228 5.98 12.96 23.45
CA ASP A 228 5.14 12.98 24.67
C ASP A 228 4.40 11.67 24.93
N MET A 229 4.76 10.58 24.27
CA MET A 229 4.14 9.28 24.50
C MET A 229 5.18 8.23 24.91
N PRO A 230 4.74 7.18 25.61
CA PRO A 230 5.58 6.01 25.79
C PRO A 230 6.13 5.53 24.46
N LYS A 231 7.39 5.10 24.46
CA LYS A 231 8.05 4.59 23.27
C LYS A 231 7.18 3.50 22.60
N PRO A 232 6.82 3.66 21.31
CA PRO A 232 5.91 2.74 20.66
C PRO A 232 6.61 1.41 20.42
N ARG A 233 5.85 0.31 20.55
CA ARG A 233 6.32 -1.01 20.13
C ARG A 233 6.05 -1.16 18.63
N VAL A 234 7.12 -1.22 17.85
CA VAL A 234 7.04 -1.39 16.39
C VAL A 234 7.67 -2.71 16.00
N TYR A 235 6.99 -3.48 15.16
CA TYR A 235 7.42 -4.79 14.68
C TYR A 235 7.41 -4.79 13.15
N LEU A 236 8.60 -4.88 12.53
CA LEU A 236 8.73 -4.93 11.08
C LEU A 236 8.60 -6.40 10.67
N ILE A 237 7.44 -6.78 10.12
CA ILE A 237 7.07 -8.18 9.87
C ILE A 237 6.95 -8.51 8.37
N GLY A 238 7.39 -7.60 7.51
CA GLY A 238 7.27 -7.72 6.06
C GLY A 238 8.50 -8.32 5.38
N PRO A 239 8.52 -8.39 4.04
CA PRO A 239 7.38 -8.09 3.18
C PRO A 239 6.32 -9.21 3.22
N LEU A 240 5.08 -8.82 3.48
CA LEU A 240 3.88 -9.62 3.30
C LEU A 240 3.29 -9.22 1.95
N VAL A 241 3.56 -10.04 0.93
CA VAL A 241 3.07 -9.87 -0.45
C VAL A 241 2.45 -11.16 -0.95
N ASP A 242 1.56 -11.04 -1.95
CA ASP A 242 1.06 -12.22 -2.65
C ASP A 242 2.22 -12.90 -3.40
N ALA A 243 2.47 -14.17 -3.06
CA ALA A 243 3.49 -14.99 -3.69
C ALA A 243 3.16 -15.38 -5.14
N GLY A 244 2.08 -14.84 -5.73
CA GLY A 244 1.74 -15.05 -7.15
C GLY A 244 1.45 -16.52 -7.48
N LYS A 245 0.92 -17.28 -6.51
CA LYS A 245 0.64 -18.70 -6.74
C LYS A 245 -0.35 -18.83 -7.88
N LYS A 246 0.06 -19.59 -8.91
CA LYS A 246 -0.77 -20.03 -10.03
C LYS A 246 -2.14 -20.44 -9.47
N ILE A 247 -3.19 -19.73 -9.89
CA ILE A 247 -4.56 -20.12 -9.58
C ILE A 247 -4.68 -21.62 -9.86
N GLY A 248 -5.21 -22.38 -8.91
CA GLY A 248 -5.45 -23.82 -9.07
C GLY A 248 -6.19 -24.09 -10.38
N SER A 249 -5.93 -25.26 -10.96
CA SER A 249 -6.21 -25.76 -12.32
C SER A 249 -7.65 -25.61 -12.89
N GLY A 250 -8.32 -24.47 -12.75
CA GLY A 250 -9.70 -24.27 -13.17
C GLY A 250 -10.07 -22.84 -13.60
N ALA A 251 -9.23 -21.83 -13.36
CA ALA A 251 -9.44 -20.48 -13.92
C ALA A 251 -8.58 -20.26 -15.16
N GLU A 252 -9.17 -19.68 -16.21
CA GLU A 252 -8.46 -19.28 -17.42
C GLU A 252 -7.40 -18.22 -17.09
N ARG A 253 -6.16 -18.42 -17.55
CA ARG A 253 -5.06 -17.45 -17.34
C ARG A 253 -5.45 -16.13 -18.02
N HIS A 254 -5.20 -15.01 -17.35
CA HIS A 254 -5.41 -13.69 -17.93
C HIS A 254 -4.61 -13.53 -19.23
N ALA A 255 -5.21 -12.96 -20.28
CA ALA A 255 -4.65 -12.91 -21.63
C ALA A 255 -3.27 -12.21 -21.74
N CYS A 256 -2.92 -11.36 -20.77
CA CYS A 256 -1.59 -10.73 -20.72
C CYS A 256 -0.47 -11.71 -20.40
N LEU A 257 -0.73 -12.82 -19.72
CA LEU A 257 0.30 -13.77 -19.32
C LEU A 257 0.84 -14.56 -20.52
N PRO A 258 0.00 -15.14 -21.42
CA PRO A 258 0.49 -15.70 -22.68
C PRO A 258 1.25 -14.71 -23.56
N TRP A 259 0.83 -13.44 -23.58
CA TRP A 259 1.56 -12.40 -24.31
C TRP A 259 2.96 -12.18 -23.74
N LEU A 260 3.09 -12.15 -22.40
CA LEU A 260 4.37 -12.05 -21.70
C LEU A 260 5.25 -13.29 -21.90
N ASP A 261 4.66 -14.50 -21.93
CA ASP A 261 5.38 -15.76 -22.18
C ASP A 261 6.13 -15.73 -23.53
N ALA A 262 5.61 -14.97 -24.51
CA ALA A 262 6.20 -14.82 -25.84
C ALA A 262 7.31 -13.74 -25.94
N GLN A 263 7.58 -12.98 -24.87
CA GLN A 263 8.55 -11.88 -24.90
C GLN A 263 9.93 -12.31 -24.40
N PRO A 264 11.03 -11.69 -24.90
CA PRO A 264 12.35 -11.93 -24.36
C PRO A 264 12.45 -11.57 -22.87
N ARG A 265 13.32 -12.28 -22.15
CA ARG A 265 13.60 -12.05 -20.74
C ARG A 265 14.01 -10.59 -20.47
N ARG A 266 13.45 -9.99 -19.42
CA ARG A 266 13.68 -8.60 -18.96
C ARG A 266 13.55 -7.54 -20.07
N SER A 267 12.64 -7.74 -21.04
CA SER A 267 12.47 -6.83 -22.19
C SER A 267 11.22 -5.93 -22.13
N VAL A 268 10.28 -6.23 -21.24
CA VAL A 268 8.98 -5.55 -21.14
C VAL A 268 8.98 -4.52 -20.01
N VAL A 269 8.54 -3.30 -20.31
CA VAL A 269 8.21 -2.28 -19.31
C VAL A 269 6.75 -2.45 -18.91
N PHE A 270 6.50 -2.73 -17.63
CA PHE A 270 5.15 -2.82 -17.11
C PHE A 270 4.71 -1.46 -16.57
N LEU A 271 3.50 -1.03 -16.88
CA LEU A 271 2.90 0.20 -16.38
C LEU A 271 1.57 -0.11 -15.69
N CYS A 272 1.51 0.14 -14.39
CA CYS A 272 0.30 -0.01 -13.58
C CYS A 272 0.32 0.96 -12.40
N PHE A 273 -0.81 1.64 -12.20
CA PHE A 273 -0.94 2.75 -11.27
C PHE A 273 -1.90 2.41 -10.10
N GLY A 274 -1.94 1.13 -9.74
CA GLY A 274 -2.75 0.60 -8.66
C GLY A 274 -4.25 0.53 -9.00
N SER A 275 -5.07 0.34 -7.97
CA SER A 275 -6.52 0.14 -8.15
C SER A 275 -7.30 1.43 -8.45
N GLN A 276 -6.72 2.60 -8.12
CA GLN A 276 -7.40 3.91 -8.22
C GLN A 276 -6.68 4.90 -9.14
N GLY A 277 -5.45 4.61 -9.60
CA GLY A 277 -4.71 5.52 -10.45
C GLY A 277 -5.31 5.64 -11.84
N ALA A 278 -5.70 6.85 -12.22
CA ALA A 278 -6.21 7.19 -13.53
C ALA A 278 -5.66 8.55 -13.98
N PHE A 279 -5.62 8.76 -15.28
CA PHE A 279 -5.02 9.95 -15.88
C PHE A 279 -6.00 10.63 -16.83
N PRO A 280 -5.95 11.98 -16.94
CA PRO A 280 -6.64 12.69 -18.00
C PRO A 280 -6.20 12.19 -19.38
N ALA A 281 -7.10 12.29 -20.38
CA ALA A 281 -6.81 11.83 -21.74
C ALA A 281 -5.53 12.46 -22.34
N ALA A 282 -5.24 13.72 -22.03
CA ALA A 282 -4.01 14.39 -22.47
C ALA A 282 -2.74 13.67 -21.96
N GLN A 283 -2.75 13.23 -20.71
CA GLN A 283 -1.60 12.52 -20.12
C GLN A 283 -1.46 11.10 -20.68
N LEU A 284 -2.57 10.41 -20.99
CA LEU A 284 -2.54 9.11 -21.67
C LEU A 284 -1.89 9.22 -23.05
N LYS A 285 -2.09 10.32 -23.78
CA LYS A 285 -1.46 10.56 -25.08
C LYS A 285 0.06 10.76 -24.95
N GLU A 286 0.52 11.54 -23.98
CA GLU A 286 1.96 11.70 -23.70
C GLU A 286 2.62 10.37 -23.31
N LEU A 287 1.96 9.57 -22.46
CA LEU A 287 2.40 8.21 -22.11
C LEU A 287 2.53 7.33 -23.35
N ALA A 288 1.53 7.33 -24.23
CA ALA A 288 1.55 6.56 -25.46
C ALA A 288 2.70 6.99 -26.39
N HIS A 289 2.88 8.30 -26.59
CA HIS A 289 3.98 8.82 -27.40
C HIS A 289 5.36 8.47 -26.81
N GLY A 290 5.56 8.65 -25.51
CA GLY A 290 6.83 8.30 -24.86
C GLY A 290 7.15 6.80 -24.93
N LEU A 291 6.15 5.93 -24.74
CA LEU A 291 6.30 4.49 -24.91
C LEU A 291 6.63 4.12 -26.36
N GLU A 292 5.93 4.73 -27.32
CA GLU A 292 6.19 4.52 -28.74
C GLU A 292 7.64 4.90 -29.10
N SER A 293 8.09 6.10 -28.72
CA SER A 293 9.44 6.62 -28.99
C SER A 293 10.55 5.85 -28.27
N SER A 294 10.28 5.31 -27.07
CA SER A 294 11.25 4.50 -26.33
C SER A 294 11.72 3.25 -27.07
N GLY A 295 10.96 2.76 -28.05
CA GLY A 295 11.29 1.52 -28.78
C GLY A 295 11.10 0.23 -27.97
N HIS A 296 10.91 0.30 -26.65
CA HIS A 296 10.79 -0.86 -25.78
C HIS A 296 9.43 -1.56 -25.92
N ARG A 297 9.40 -2.82 -25.47
CA ARG A 297 8.15 -3.54 -25.28
C ARG A 297 7.46 -3.06 -24.02
N PHE A 298 6.13 -3.03 -24.02
CA PHE A 298 5.38 -2.58 -22.85
C PHE A 298 4.09 -3.36 -22.64
N LEU A 299 3.73 -3.53 -21.37
CA LEU A 299 2.41 -3.94 -20.93
C LEU A 299 1.83 -2.80 -20.11
N TRP A 300 0.72 -2.21 -20.56
CA TRP A 300 0.15 -1.02 -19.93
C TRP A 300 -1.31 -1.25 -19.55
N THR A 301 -1.62 -1.10 -18.27
CA THR A 301 -3.00 -1.12 -17.78
C THR A 301 -3.59 0.29 -17.82
N VAL A 302 -4.67 0.48 -18.57
CA VAL A 302 -5.35 1.78 -18.76
C VAL A 302 -6.72 1.75 -18.10
N ARG A 303 -7.09 2.85 -17.46
CA ARG A 303 -8.42 3.10 -16.89
C ARG A 303 -9.06 4.30 -17.58
N SER A 304 -10.38 4.41 -17.51
CA SER A 304 -11.10 5.60 -17.97
C SER A 304 -10.58 6.85 -17.22
N PRO A 305 -10.47 8.00 -17.88
CA PRO A 305 -10.13 9.25 -17.24
C PRO A 305 -11.02 9.53 -16.01
N PRO A 306 -10.52 10.23 -14.98
CA PRO A 306 -11.28 10.52 -13.76
C PRO A 306 -12.71 11.05 -14.00
N GLU A 307 -12.86 11.92 -14.99
CA GLU A 307 -14.12 12.55 -15.41
C GLU A 307 -15.15 11.58 -16.04
N GLU A 308 -14.72 10.39 -16.45
CA GLU A 308 -15.54 9.39 -17.16
C GLU A 308 -15.75 8.10 -16.35
N GLN A 309 -15.14 7.96 -15.17
CA GLN A 309 -15.20 6.70 -14.41
C GLN A 309 -16.60 6.31 -13.94
N SER A 310 -17.49 7.29 -13.73
CA SER A 310 -18.87 7.03 -13.31
C SER A 310 -19.81 6.62 -14.46
N THR A 311 -19.42 6.91 -15.70
CA THR A 311 -20.26 6.71 -16.89
C THR A 311 -19.75 5.60 -17.81
N SER A 312 -18.45 5.31 -17.79
CA SER A 312 -17.80 4.34 -18.67
C SER A 312 -16.94 3.36 -17.87
N PRO A 313 -17.46 2.16 -17.54
CA PRO A 313 -16.75 1.16 -16.74
C PRO A 313 -15.52 0.58 -17.46
N GLU A 314 -15.49 0.63 -18.79
CA GLU A 314 -14.31 0.30 -19.59
C GLU A 314 -13.80 1.51 -20.37
N PRO A 315 -12.46 1.70 -20.45
CA PRO A 315 -11.89 2.77 -21.25
C PRO A 315 -12.04 2.51 -22.75
N ASP A 316 -12.41 3.56 -23.49
CA ASP A 316 -12.37 3.60 -24.94
C ASP A 316 -10.94 3.91 -25.43
N LEU A 317 -10.16 2.86 -25.68
CA LEU A 317 -8.75 2.98 -26.03
C LEU A 317 -8.52 3.69 -27.38
N GLU A 318 -9.42 3.54 -28.35
CA GLU A 318 -9.28 4.18 -29.68
C GLU A 318 -9.40 5.71 -29.58
N ARG A 319 -10.27 6.20 -28.68
CA ARG A 319 -10.41 7.63 -28.43
C ARG A 319 -9.33 8.18 -27.50
N LEU A 320 -8.93 7.40 -26.49
CA LEU A 320 -8.01 7.86 -25.44
C LEU A 320 -6.55 7.86 -25.88
N LEU A 321 -6.19 7.01 -26.84
CA LEU A 321 -4.82 6.88 -27.33
C LEU A 321 -4.64 7.62 -28.67
N PRO A 322 -3.39 7.95 -29.07
CA PRO A 322 -3.13 8.53 -30.38
C PRO A 322 -3.63 7.63 -31.52
N ALA A 323 -4.20 8.22 -32.57
CA ALA A 323 -4.75 7.48 -33.70
C ALA A 323 -3.75 6.46 -34.26
N GLY A 324 -4.15 5.20 -34.38
CA GLY A 324 -3.32 4.10 -34.88
C GLY A 324 -2.22 3.60 -33.94
N PHE A 325 -2.15 4.09 -32.69
CA PHE A 325 -1.13 3.67 -31.72
C PHE A 325 -1.12 2.17 -31.47
N LEU A 326 -2.30 1.55 -31.28
CA LEU A 326 -2.42 0.11 -31.05
C LEU A 326 -1.86 -0.70 -32.24
N GLU A 327 -2.18 -0.30 -33.47
CA GLU A 327 -1.66 -0.94 -34.68
C GLU A 327 -0.16 -0.76 -34.86
N ARG A 328 0.38 0.44 -34.62
CA ARG A 328 1.82 0.70 -34.72
C ARG A 328 2.63 -0.04 -33.67
N THR A 329 2.02 -0.38 -32.53
CA THR A 329 2.69 -1.03 -31.40
C THR A 329 2.36 -2.51 -31.24
N LYS A 330 1.44 -3.10 -32.01
CA LYS A 330 0.95 -4.49 -31.84
C LYS A 330 2.00 -5.59 -31.68
N GLY A 331 3.20 -5.42 -32.26
CA GLY A 331 4.29 -6.39 -32.15
C GLY A 331 5.15 -6.26 -30.89
N ARG A 332 4.99 -5.18 -30.11
CA ARG A 332 5.81 -4.86 -28.94
C ARG A 332 5.02 -4.34 -27.73
N GLY A 333 3.79 -3.88 -27.91
CA GLY A 333 2.96 -3.29 -26.87
C GLY A 333 1.66 -4.08 -26.68
N MET A 334 1.24 -4.23 -25.43
CA MET A 334 -0.09 -4.68 -25.06
C MET A 334 -0.73 -3.65 -24.12
N VAL A 335 -1.92 -3.18 -24.48
CA VAL A 335 -2.73 -2.31 -23.62
C VAL A 335 -3.90 -3.12 -23.08
N VAL A 336 -4.04 -3.15 -21.75
CA VAL A 336 -5.10 -3.89 -21.05
C VAL A 336 -6.02 -2.89 -20.35
N LYS A 337 -7.33 -3.16 -20.39
CA LYS A 337 -8.33 -2.34 -19.71
C LYS A 337 -8.43 -2.70 -18.23
N ASN A 338 -8.46 -1.69 -17.37
CA ASN A 338 -8.77 -1.70 -15.94
C ASN A 338 -7.86 -2.51 -15.01
N TRP A 339 -7.56 -3.77 -15.31
CA TRP A 339 -6.92 -4.68 -14.37
C TRP A 339 -6.05 -5.72 -15.06
N VAL A 340 -4.99 -6.12 -14.36
CA VAL A 340 -4.13 -7.27 -14.67
C VAL A 340 -3.81 -8.02 -13.37
N PRO A 341 -3.45 -9.32 -13.43
CA PRO A 341 -2.94 -10.04 -12.26
C PRO A 341 -1.53 -9.53 -11.91
N GLN A 342 -1.45 -8.37 -11.25
CA GLN A 342 -0.21 -7.64 -11.04
C GLN A 342 0.88 -8.51 -10.38
N ALA A 343 0.53 -9.30 -9.37
CA ALA A 343 1.47 -10.20 -8.70
C ALA A 343 2.11 -11.20 -9.69
N GLU A 344 1.35 -11.76 -10.63
CA GLU A 344 1.89 -12.65 -11.66
C GLU A 344 2.72 -11.89 -12.70
N VAL A 345 2.26 -10.69 -13.11
CA VAL A 345 2.97 -9.85 -14.08
C VAL A 345 4.33 -9.41 -13.56
N VAL A 346 4.42 -8.90 -12.33
CA VAL A 346 5.69 -8.42 -11.77
C VAL A 346 6.70 -9.55 -11.54
N GLN A 347 6.22 -10.78 -11.30
CA GLN A 347 7.07 -11.96 -11.14
C GLN A 347 7.49 -12.58 -12.48
N HIS A 348 6.87 -12.16 -13.59
CA HIS A 348 7.13 -12.72 -14.90
C HIS A 348 8.53 -12.35 -15.41
N GLU A 349 9.27 -13.32 -15.93
CA GLU A 349 10.68 -13.12 -16.29
C GLU A 349 10.90 -12.15 -17.45
N ALA A 350 9.89 -11.97 -18.31
CA ALA A 350 9.90 -10.99 -19.39
C ALA A 350 9.87 -9.53 -18.90
N VAL A 351 9.34 -9.26 -17.69
CA VAL A 351 9.24 -7.90 -17.18
C VAL A 351 10.62 -7.41 -16.72
N GLY A 352 11.06 -6.30 -17.31
CA GLY A 352 12.37 -5.68 -17.08
C GLY A 352 12.33 -4.46 -16.17
N ALA A 353 11.21 -3.73 -16.15
CA ALA A 353 11.02 -2.53 -15.34
C ALA A 353 9.54 -2.32 -15.02
N PHE A 354 9.27 -1.54 -13.97
CA PHE A 354 7.91 -1.21 -13.53
C PHE A 354 7.72 0.30 -13.36
N VAL A 355 6.90 0.92 -14.21
CA VAL A 355 6.39 2.27 -13.98
C VAL A 355 5.21 2.16 -13.02
N THR A 356 5.39 2.74 -11.83
CA THR A 356 4.48 2.53 -10.71
C THR A 356 4.11 3.83 -10.03
N HIS A 357 2.87 3.87 -9.55
CA HIS A 357 2.39 4.89 -8.63
C HIS A 357 3.06 4.91 -7.24
N CYS A 358 4.01 4.01 -6.95
CA CYS A 358 4.72 3.94 -5.66
C CYS A 358 3.84 3.59 -4.46
N GLY A 359 2.65 3.00 -4.68
CA GLY A 359 1.86 2.40 -3.62
C GLY A 359 2.64 1.27 -2.96
N TRP A 360 2.63 1.19 -1.63
CA TRP A 360 3.59 0.35 -0.91
C TRP A 360 3.47 -1.15 -1.22
N ASN A 361 2.25 -1.67 -1.40
CA ASN A 361 2.04 -3.06 -1.83
C ASN A 361 2.76 -3.35 -3.16
N SER A 362 2.59 -2.48 -4.17
CA SER A 362 3.27 -2.60 -5.47
C SER A 362 4.78 -2.46 -5.35
N THR A 363 5.27 -1.60 -4.45
CA THR A 363 6.70 -1.45 -4.17
C THR A 363 7.28 -2.74 -3.59
N LEU A 364 6.61 -3.36 -2.62
CA LEU A 364 7.08 -4.63 -2.05
C LEU A 364 7.02 -5.78 -3.06
N GLU A 365 5.98 -5.86 -3.89
CA GLU A 365 5.88 -6.84 -4.99
C GLU A 365 7.05 -6.71 -5.99
N ALA A 366 7.42 -5.47 -6.33
CA ALA A 366 8.55 -5.18 -7.21
C ALA A 366 9.91 -5.48 -6.55
N ILE A 367 10.08 -5.15 -5.26
CA ILE A 367 11.26 -5.53 -4.48
C ILE A 367 11.43 -7.06 -4.49
N MET A 368 10.36 -7.79 -4.20
CA MET A 368 10.37 -9.26 -4.19
C MET A 368 10.66 -9.87 -5.56
N SER A 369 10.42 -9.12 -6.64
CA SER A 369 10.71 -9.53 -8.02
C SER A 369 12.03 -8.99 -8.58
N ALA A 370 12.80 -8.25 -7.75
CA ALA A 370 14.00 -7.50 -8.14
C ALA A 370 13.77 -6.61 -9.39
N LEU A 371 12.64 -5.92 -9.44
CA LEU A 371 12.22 -5.08 -10.58
C LEU A 371 12.54 -3.59 -10.35
N PRO A 372 13.37 -2.97 -11.20
CA PRO A 372 13.63 -1.54 -11.12
C PRO A 372 12.36 -0.74 -11.38
N MET A 373 12.18 0.31 -10.59
CA MET A 373 10.96 1.11 -10.61
C MET A 373 11.20 2.51 -11.17
N ILE A 374 10.25 2.96 -11.98
CA ILE A 374 10.10 4.36 -12.41
C ILE A 374 8.91 4.91 -11.63
N CYS A 375 9.20 5.81 -10.68
CA CYS A 375 8.25 6.35 -9.74
C CYS A 375 7.40 7.46 -10.35
N TRP A 376 6.07 7.30 -10.28
CA TRP A 376 5.08 8.29 -10.67
C TRP A 376 3.96 8.39 -9.64
N PRO A 377 4.20 9.00 -8.47
CA PRO A 377 3.21 9.06 -7.39
C PRO A 377 1.97 9.87 -7.79
N LEU A 378 0.80 9.45 -7.28
CA LEU A 378 -0.50 10.05 -7.62
C LEU A 378 -1.29 10.52 -6.40
N TYR A 379 -1.28 9.74 -5.31
CA TYR A 379 -2.10 10.02 -4.12
C TYR A 379 -1.49 9.43 -2.84
N ALA A 380 -2.18 9.64 -1.71
CA ALA A 380 -1.79 9.15 -0.39
C ALA A 380 -0.31 9.47 -0.05
N GLU A 381 0.44 8.53 0.49
CA GLU A 381 1.85 8.67 0.85
C GLU A 381 2.84 8.41 -0.30
N GLN A 382 2.36 8.17 -1.52
CA GLN A 382 3.19 7.69 -2.63
C GLN A 382 4.36 8.60 -2.96
N ALA A 383 4.17 9.92 -2.86
CA ALA A 383 5.25 10.88 -3.10
C ALA A 383 6.35 10.78 -2.03
N MET A 384 6.00 10.50 -0.78
CA MET A 384 6.98 10.21 0.26
C MET A 384 7.67 8.86 0.01
N ASN A 385 6.92 7.82 -0.36
CA ASN A 385 7.50 6.52 -0.74
C ASN A 385 8.55 6.69 -1.85
N LYS A 386 8.24 7.49 -2.87
CA LYS A 386 9.18 7.85 -3.95
C LYS A 386 10.45 8.49 -3.39
N VAL A 387 10.35 9.47 -2.48
CA VAL A 387 11.53 10.10 -1.86
C VAL A 387 12.39 9.04 -1.17
N ILE A 388 11.79 8.17 -0.37
CA ILE A 388 12.53 7.13 0.37
C ILE A 388 13.19 6.13 -0.60
N MET A 389 12.47 5.68 -1.63
CA MET A 389 12.95 4.72 -2.62
C MET A 389 14.11 5.26 -3.46
N VAL A 390 14.06 6.55 -3.84
CA VAL A 390 15.06 7.21 -4.69
C VAL A 390 16.24 7.76 -3.88
N GLU A 391 15.98 8.35 -2.72
CA GLU A 391 17.02 9.05 -1.95
C GLU A 391 17.73 8.15 -0.94
N GLU A 392 17.01 7.23 -0.30
CA GLU A 392 17.58 6.37 0.75
C GLU A 392 17.87 4.96 0.24
N MET A 393 16.89 4.28 -0.34
CA MET A 393 17.03 2.87 -0.74
C MET A 393 17.85 2.68 -2.03
N LYS A 394 17.86 3.69 -2.92
CA LYS A 394 18.53 3.67 -4.23
C LYS A 394 18.04 2.53 -5.15
N ILE A 395 16.74 2.28 -5.14
CA ILE A 395 16.10 1.18 -5.92
C ILE A 395 15.17 1.66 -7.03
N ALA A 396 15.04 2.98 -7.22
CA ALA A 396 14.12 3.57 -8.19
C ALA A 396 14.63 4.91 -8.72
N VAL A 397 14.05 5.36 -9.82
CA VAL A 397 14.17 6.73 -10.36
C VAL A 397 12.80 7.39 -10.37
N SER A 398 12.75 8.73 -10.31
CA SER A 398 11.50 9.47 -10.43
C SER A 398 11.31 9.99 -11.85
N LEU A 399 10.06 10.01 -12.32
CA LEU A 399 9.65 10.90 -13.40
C LEU A 399 9.57 12.33 -12.88
N ASP A 400 9.74 13.28 -13.79
CA ASP A 400 9.61 14.71 -13.55
C ASP A 400 8.32 15.26 -14.22
N GLY A 401 7.80 16.37 -13.71
CA GLY A 401 6.63 17.04 -14.31
C GLY A 401 5.24 16.54 -13.88
N TYR A 402 5.16 15.52 -13.01
CA TYR A 402 3.88 15.00 -12.50
C TYR A 402 3.26 15.84 -11.37
N GLU A 403 4.06 16.70 -10.72
CA GLU A 403 3.69 17.40 -9.50
C GLU A 403 2.47 18.32 -9.71
N GLU A 404 1.54 18.33 -8.74
CA GLU A 404 0.35 19.20 -8.72
C GLU A 404 -0.53 19.18 -9.99
N GLY A 405 -0.67 18.01 -10.60
CA GLY A 405 -1.47 17.86 -11.82
C GLY A 405 -0.74 18.36 -13.08
N GLY A 406 0.58 18.50 -13.00
CA GLY A 406 1.43 18.72 -14.15
C GLY A 406 1.35 17.60 -15.18
N LEU A 407 1.79 17.90 -16.39
CA LEU A 407 1.83 16.98 -17.51
C LEU A 407 3.25 16.43 -17.66
N VAL A 408 3.42 15.13 -17.41
CA VAL A 408 4.66 14.42 -17.74
C VAL A 408 4.72 14.26 -19.25
N LYS A 409 5.74 14.84 -19.87
CA LYS A 409 5.88 14.84 -21.32
C LYS A 409 6.36 13.50 -21.86
N ALA A 410 6.07 13.24 -23.12
CA ALA A 410 6.51 12.04 -23.84
C ALA A 410 8.03 11.86 -23.79
N GLU A 411 8.81 12.95 -23.92
CA GLU A 411 10.28 12.88 -23.87
C GLU A 411 10.79 12.42 -22.51
N GLU A 412 10.10 12.80 -21.44
CA GLU A 412 10.44 12.41 -20.07
C GLU A 412 10.12 10.93 -19.82
N VAL A 413 8.97 10.45 -20.30
CA VAL A 413 8.61 9.03 -20.28
C VAL A 413 9.63 8.20 -21.07
N GLU A 414 9.96 8.61 -22.29
CA GLU A 414 10.98 7.96 -23.11
C GLU A 414 12.33 7.92 -22.37
N THR A 415 12.77 9.07 -21.85
CA THR A 415 14.07 9.21 -21.20
C THR A 415 14.21 8.28 -20.00
N LYS A 416 13.23 8.25 -19.08
CA LYS A 416 13.31 7.38 -17.90
C LYS A 416 13.17 5.90 -18.26
N VAL A 417 12.35 5.56 -19.25
CA VAL A 417 12.25 4.18 -19.75
C VAL A 417 13.59 3.71 -20.30
N ARG A 418 14.21 4.47 -21.20
CA ARG A 418 15.53 4.15 -21.76
C ARG A 418 16.62 4.15 -20.69
N LEU A 419 16.59 5.08 -19.75
CA LEU A 419 17.52 5.13 -18.62
C LEU A 419 17.51 3.80 -17.85
N VAL A 420 16.34 3.33 -17.45
CA VAL A 420 16.23 2.10 -16.66
C VAL A 420 16.55 0.86 -17.51
N MET A 421 16.15 0.82 -18.78
CA MET A 421 16.27 -0.38 -19.60
C MET A 421 17.65 -0.54 -20.27
N GLU A 422 18.28 0.55 -20.72
CA GLU A 422 19.42 0.53 -21.64
C GLU A 422 20.75 0.93 -20.99
N THR A 423 20.72 1.73 -19.90
CA THR A 423 21.93 2.38 -19.39
C THR A 423 22.61 1.63 -18.24
N GLU A 424 23.84 2.05 -17.94
CA GLU A 424 24.61 1.61 -16.78
C GLU A 424 23.93 1.96 -15.45
N GLU A 425 23.22 3.08 -15.38
CA GLU A 425 22.44 3.45 -14.19
C GLU A 425 21.29 2.46 -13.97
N GLY A 426 20.56 2.12 -15.04
CA GLY A 426 19.56 1.05 -15.04
C GLY A 426 20.12 -0.31 -14.60
N ARG A 427 21.35 -0.64 -15.04
CA ARG A 427 22.06 -1.86 -14.61
C ARG A 427 22.33 -1.85 -13.11
N LYS A 428 22.85 -0.75 -12.56
CA LYS A 428 23.10 -0.60 -11.11
C LYS A 428 21.83 -0.70 -10.27
N LEU A 429 20.71 -0.14 -10.74
CA LEU A 429 19.41 -0.28 -10.08
C LEU A 429 18.98 -1.75 -9.99
N ARG A 430 19.13 -2.52 -11.07
CA ARG A 430 18.84 -3.96 -11.07
C ARG A 430 19.72 -4.73 -10.10
N GLU A 431 21.03 -4.45 -10.08
CA GLU A 431 21.96 -5.08 -9.13
C GLU A 431 21.58 -4.79 -7.68
N LYS A 432 21.28 -3.53 -7.36
CA LYS A 432 20.84 -3.12 -6.03
C LYS A 432 19.52 -3.79 -5.62
N LEU A 433 18.62 -4.01 -6.58
CA LEU A 433 17.36 -4.69 -6.32
C LEU A 433 17.48 -6.19 -6.16
N VAL A 434 18.46 -6.83 -6.82
CA VAL A 434 18.79 -8.24 -6.53
C VAL A 434 19.24 -8.37 -5.08
N GLU A 435 20.16 -7.52 -4.61
CA GLU A 435 20.57 -7.49 -3.20
C GLU A 435 19.37 -7.23 -2.27
N THR A 436 18.58 -6.19 -2.56
CA THR A 436 17.40 -5.83 -1.76
C THR A 436 16.40 -7.00 -1.67
N ARG A 437 16.15 -7.70 -2.78
CA ARG A 437 15.28 -8.89 -2.82
C ARG A 437 15.85 -10.01 -1.96
N ASP A 438 17.14 -10.30 -2.08
CA ASP A 438 17.76 -11.37 -1.32
C ASP A 438 17.71 -11.07 0.19
N MET A 439 17.86 -9.80 0.58
CA MET A 439 17.64 -9.35 1.96
C MET A 439 16.17 -9.46 2.39
N ALA A 440 15.23 -9.14 1.52
CA ALA A 440 13.80 -9.31 1.79
C ALA A 440 13.44 -10.79 2.01
N LEU A 441 13.95 -11.70 1.17
CA LEU A 441 13.78 -13.16 1.32
C LEU A 441 14.43 -13.67 2.62
N ASN A 442 15.60 -13.13 2.97
CA ASN A 442 16.26 -13.45 4.24
C ASN A 442 15.51 -12.93 5.47
N ALA A 443 14.71 -11.87 5.35
CA ALA A 443 13.92 -11.34 6.45
C ALA A 443 12.74 -12.26 6.82
N VAL A 444 12.11 -12.90 5.83
CA VAL A 444 10.89 -13.71 5.99
C VAL A 444 11.12 -15.22 6.06
N LYS A 445 12.36 -15.69 5.92
CA LYS A 445 12.70 -17.10 6.17
C LYS A 445 12.71 -17.40 7.67
N ASP A 446 12.77 -18.69 8.02
CA ASP A 446 12.92 -19.11 9.41
C ASP A 446 14.11 -18.42 10.09
N SER A 447 13.87 -17.85 11.28
CA SER A 447 14.84 -17.03 12.03
C SER A 447 15.30 -15.74 11.33
N GLY A 448 14.65 -15.35 10.24
CA GLY A 448 14.82 -14.04 9.59
C GLY A 448 14.33 -12.90 10.48
N SER A 449 14.75 -11.67 10.19
CA SER A 449 14.46 -10.51 11.04
C SER A 449 12.95 -10.24 11.22
N SER A 450 12.14 -10.50 10.19
CA SER A 450 10.69 -10.33 10.26
C SER A 450 10.01 -11.41 11.08
N GLU A 451 10.48 -12.67 11.00
CA GLU A 451 10.01 -13.74 11.89
C GLU A 451 10.41 -13.47 13.34
N VAL A 452 11.62 -12.97 13.59
CA VAL A 452 12.08 -12.58 14.94
C VAL A 452 11.24 -11.43 15.50
N ALA A 453 10.91 -10.44 14.66
CA ALA A 453 10.02 -9.34 15.04
C ALA A 453 8.60 -9.83 15.35
N PHE A 454 8.08 -10.76 14.54
CA PHE A 454 6.79 -11.39 14.78
C PHE A 454 6.76 -12.22 16.08
N ASP A 455 7.80 -12.99 16.34
CA ASP A 455 7.95 -13.74 17.60
C ASP A 455 8.03 -12.80 18.82
N LYS A 456 8.67 -11.64 18.66
CA LYS A 456 8.67 -10.60 19.69
C LYS A 456 7.28 -10.04 19.93
N PHE A 457 6.51 -9.81 18.87
CA PHE A 457 5.10 -9.43 18.98
C PHE A 457 4.29 -10.47 19.77
N MET A 458 4.43 -11.76 19.44
CA MET A 458 3.71 -12.83 20.15
C MET A 458 4.08 -12.89 21.65
N ARG A 459 5.37 -12.81 21.99
CA ARG A 459 5.81 -12.75 23.40
C ARG A 459 5.27 -11.53 24.13
N ASP A 460 5.21 -10.39 23.47
CA ASP A 460 4.68 -9.15 24.04
C ASP A 460 3.16 -9.23 24.27
N LEU A 461 2.43 -9.89 23.36
CA LEU A 461 1.01 -10.20 23.51
C LEU A 461 0.73 -11.12 24.69
N GLU A 462 1.49 -12.21 24.82
CA GLU A 462 1.37 -13.15 25.95
C GLU A 462 1.56 -12.45 27.31
N LYS A 463 2.59 -11.59 27.41
CA LYS A 463 2.82 -10.78 28.62
C LYS A 463 1.65 -9.87 28.93
N SER A 464 1.11 -9.16 27.93
CA SER A 464 -0.04 -8.28 28.14
C SER A 464 -1.29 -9.03 28.61
N ARG A 465 -1.47 -10.29 28.21
CA ARG A 465 -2.59 -11.12 28.67
C ARG A 465 -2.43 -11.57 30.11
N LEU A 466 -1.20 -11.94 30.51
CA LEU A 466 -0.90 -12.28 31.90
C LEU A 466 -1.12 -11.09 32.83
N GLU A 467 -0.69 -9.89 32.43
CA GLU A 467 -0.91 -8.65 33.20
C GLU A 467 -2.41 -8.32 33.38
N ASN A 468 -3.24 -8.61 32.37
CA ASN A 468 -4.69 -8.40 32.44
C ASN A 468 -5.41 -9.52 33.24
N GLY A 469 -4.89 -10.75 33.24
CA GLY A 469 -5.47 -11.89 33.96
C GLY A 469 -5.22 -11.91 35.47
N VAL A 470 -4.31 -11.08 35.98
CA VAL A 470 -4.00 -10.95 37.42
C VAL A 470 -4.97 -9.98 38.15
N ARG A 471 -5.96 -9.43 37.44
CA ARG A 471 -7.03 -8.57 38.00
C ARG A 471 -8.41 -9.24 38.05
N SER A 472 -8.48 -10.54 38.38
CA SER A 472 -9.74 -11.22 38.74
C SER A 472 -9.90 -11.34 40.25
#